data_AF-A0A9R0J0A7-F1
#
_entry.id   AF-A0A9R0J0A7-F1
#
_cell.length_a   1.000
_cell.length_b   1.000
_cell.length_c   1.000
_cell.angle_alpha   90.00
_cell.angle_beta   90.00
_cell.angle_gamma   90.00
#
_symmetry.space_group_name_H-M   'P 1'
#
loop_
_entity.id
_entity.type
_entity.pdbx_description
1 polymer ?
#
loop_
_entity_poly.entity_id
_entity_poly.type
_entity_poly.pdbx_seq_one_letter_code
_entity_poly.pdbx_strand_id
1 'polypeptide(L)'
;MGLKPPTERCNRLKTRDRLQKHGINAESYCLLCGTGTKSHSHIFFDCIYSRKCRERISQWIDMGVQIQTLKGVVRLARKITSRFKRRIFSVCVLAVIYQIWKARNNVLWHQHLWCIDNIVKKNQFDVKHRVNAIGLRKITGVDRDWFGGLEVQM
;
A
#
# COMPACT_ATOMS: atom_id res chain seq x y z
N MET A 1 24.13 26.77 -37.40
CA MET A 1 23.41 25.50 -37.16
C MET A 1 23.77 24.99 -35.77
N GLY A 2 22.94 25.29 -34.75
CA GLY A 2 23.19 24.88 -33.37
C GLY A 2 22.27 23.74 -32.97
N LEU A 3 22.86 22.57 -32.66
CA LEU A 3 22.14 21.40 -32.15
C LEU A 3 21.60 21.71 -30.74
N LYS A 4 20.27 21.66 -30.56
CA LYS A 4 19.64 21.71 -29.23
C LYS A 4 19.87 20.37 -28.50
N PRO A 5 20.21 20.39 -27.19
CA PRO A 5 20.49 19.18 -26.43
C PRO A 5 19.20 18.38 -26.11
N PRO A 6 19.29 17.05 -25.93
CA PRO A 6 18.15 16.17 -25.76
C PRO A 6 17.67 16.15 -24.31
N THR A 7 16.93 17.16 -23.87
CA THR A 7 16.25 17.13 -22.56
C THR A 7 14.72 17.10 -22.65
N GLU A 8 14.14 17.11 -23.84
CA GLU A 8 12.68 17.18 -24.02
C GLU A 8 11.99 15.82 -24.22
N ARG A 9 12.29 14.82 -23.37
CA ARG A 9 11.48 13.59 -23.32
C ARG A 9 10.92 13.21 -21.94
N CYS A 10 11.15 14.03 -20.91
CA CYS A 10 10.54 13.84 -19.58
C CYS A 10 9.36 14.78 -19.29
N ASN A 11 9.08 15.78 -20.13
CA ASN A 11 8.02 16.78 -19.90
C ASN A 11 6.62 16.38 -20.43
N ARG A 12 6.45 15.13 -20.87
CA ARG A 12 5.13 14.57 -21.26
C ARG A 12 4.44 13.82 -20.12
N LEU A 13 5.15 13.53 -19.03
CA LEU A 13 4.51 13.11 -17.80
C LEU A 13 3.83 14.35 -17.20
N LYS A 14 2.55 14.25 -16.88
CA LYS A 14 1.85 15.29 -16.11
C LYS A 14 2.49 15.35 -14.72
N THR A 15 3.56 16.12 -14.58
CA THR A 15 4.25 16.32 -13.33
C THR A 15 3.40 17.18 -12.41
N ARG A 16 3.59 16.93 -11.11
CA ARG A 16 2.95 17.60 -9.97
C ARG A 16 2.89 19.13 -10.13
N ASP A 17 3.91 19.72 -10.74
CA ASP A 17 4.06 21.17 -10.91
C ASP A 17 3.00 21.78 -11.85
N ARG A 18 2.47 21.02 -12.82
CA ARG A 18 1.35 21.49 -13.66
C ARG A 18 0.01 21.46 -12.92
N LEU A 19 -0.20 20.52 -11.99
CA LEU A 19 -1.46 20.42 -11.24
C LEU A 19 -1.59 21.55 -10.21
N GLN A 20 -0.47 21.92 -9.58
CA GLN A 20 -0.43 23.02 -8.62
C GLN A 20 -0.75 24.38 -9.27
N LYS A 21 -0.33 24.59 -10.52
CA LYS A 21 -0.69 25.80 -11.30
C LYS A 21 -2.18 25.93 -11.61
N HIS A 22 -2.96 24.86 -11.51
CA HIS A 22 -4.42 24.86 -11.75
C HIS A 22 -5.23 24.87 -10.44
N GLY A 23 -4.62 25.18 -9.29
CA GLY A 23 -5.29 25.19 -7.98
C GLY A 23 -5.64 23.80 -7.43
N ILE A 24 -5.34 22.73 -8.18
CA ILE A 24 -5.53 21.36 -7.73
C ILE A 24 -4.39 21.06 -6.75
N ASN A 25 -4.75 20.78 -5.48
CA ASN A 25 -3.85 20.38 -4.38
C ASN A 25 -3.27 21.53 -3.51
N ALA A 26 -4.00 22.65 -3.35
CA ALA A 26 -3.65 23.76 -2.45
C ALA A 26 -3.70 23.43 -0.94
N GLU A 27 -4.36 22.33 -0.55
CA GLU A 27 -4.49 21.97 0.86
C GLU A 27 -3.15 21.48 1.44
N SER A 28 -2.77 21.92 2.62
CA SER A 28 -1.60 21.41 3.35
C SER A 28 -1.84 20.04 3.98
N TYR A 29 -3.10 19.60 4.05
CA TYR A 29 -3.57 18.47 4.84
C TYR A 29 -3.64 17.14 4.08
N CYS A 30 -3.58 16.01 4.80
CA CYS A 30 -3.73 14.68 4.21
C CYS A 30 -5.16 14.43 3.71
N LEU A 31 -5.32 14.07 2.44
CA LEU A 31 -6.64 13.79 1.83
C LEU A 31 -7.38 12.59 2.45
N LEU A 32 -6.69 11.74 3.22
CA LEU A 32 -7.30 10.54 3.82
C LEU A 32 -7.86 10.79 5.22
N CYS A 33 -7.22 11.67 6.00
CA CYS A 33 -7.61 11.91 7.39
C CYS A 33 -7.87 13.39 7.73
N GLY A 34 -7.74 14.29 6.76
CA GLY A 34 -7.96 15.73 6.94
C GLY A 34 -6.94 16.44 7.82
N THR A 35 -5.88 15.76 8.26
CA THR A 35 -4.88 16.29 9.22
C THR A 35 -3.45 16.04 8.74
N GLY A 36 -2.48 16.74 9.33
CA GLY A 36 -1.05 16.51 9.11
C GLY A 36 -0.53 16.92 7.72
N THR A 37 0.78 17.09 7.61
CA THR A 37 1.45 17.49 6.37
C THR A 37 1.52 16.34 5.38
N LYS A 38 1.47 16.63 4.07
CA LYS A 38 1.58 15.66 2.96
C LYS A 38 2.98 15.02 2.82
N SER A 39 3.55 14.48 3.89
CA SER A 39 4.80 13.71 3.86
C SER A 39 4.52 12.22 3.64
N HIS A 40 5.48 11.51 3.05
CA HIS A 40 5.39 10.05 2.93
C HIS A 40 5.27 9.38 4.31
N SER A 41 6.00 9.89 5.31
CA SER A 41 5.92 9.40 6.68
C SER A 41 4.49 9.47 7.22
N HIS A 42 3.84 10.62 7.06
CA HIS A 42 2.47 10.78 7.50
C HIS A 42 1.51 9.86 6.72
N ILE A 43 1.54 9.90 5.39
CA ILE A 43 0.58 9.15 4.56
C ILE A 43 0.64 7.65 4.85
N PHE A 44 1.83 7.09 5.08
CA PHE A 44 1.97 5.65 5.28
C PHE A 44 1.95 5.22 6.74
N PHE A 45 2.49 6.01 7.67
CA PHE A 45 2.71 5.58 9.05
C PHE A 45 1.84 6.32 10.07
N ASP A 46 1.73 7.64 9.97
CA ASP A 46 1.07 8.44 11.01
C ASP A 46 -0.43 8.62 10.77
N CYS A 47 -0.86 8.64 9.50
CA CYS A 47 -2.24 8.80 9.09
C CYS A 47 -3.12 7.71 9.70
N ILE A 48 -4.17 8.11 10.41
CA ILE A 48 -5.06 7.19 11.12
C ILE A 48 -5.77 6.21 10.18
N TYR A 49 -6.14 6.67 8.98
CA TYR A 49 -6.73 5.84 7.94
C TYR A 49 -5.76 4.72 7.52
N SER A 50 -4.53 5.10 7.15
CA SER A 50 -3.49 4.15 6.74
C SER A 50 -3.05 3.22 7.87
N ARG A 51 -3.06 3.69 9.13
CA ARG A 51 -2.78 2.88 10.31
C ARG A 51 -3.81 1.76 10.47
N LYS A 52 -5.10 2.10 10.48
CA LYS A 52 -6.19 1.12 10.59
C LYS A 52 -6.16 0.08 9.46
N CYS A 53 -5.88 0.50 8.22
CA CYS A 53 -5.69 -0.43 7.09
C CYS A 53 -4.57 -1.45 7.36
N ARG A 54 -3.41 -0.98 7.83
CA ARG A 54 -2.24 -1.83 8.09
C ARG A 54 -2.45 -2.74 9.29
N GLU A 55 -3.08 -2.26 10.35
CA GLU A 55 -3.40 -3.05 11.54
C GLU A 55 -4.30 -4.22 11.19
N ARG A 56 -5.40 -3.99 10.46
CA ARG A 56 -6.31 -5.06 10.03
C ARG A 56 -5.64 -6.09 9.14
N ILE A 57 -4.82 -5.66 8.19
CA ILE A 57 -4.06 -6.59 7.34
C ILE A 57 -2.99 -7.34 8.13
N SER A 58 -2.36 -6.69 9.11
CA SER A 58 -1.39 -7.35 9.99
C SER A 58 -2.02 -8.37 10.93
N GLN A 59 -3.23 -8.09 11.42
CA GLN A 59 -4.03 -9.02 12.22
C GLN A 59 -4.45 -10.21 11.35
N TRP A 60 -4.87 -9.94 10.12
CA TRP A 60 -5.29 -10.98 9.19
C TRP A 60 -4.19 -12.02 8.93
N ILE A 61 -2.94 -11.60 8.69
CA ILE A 61 -1.83 -12.54 8.47
C ILE A 61 -1.20 -13.10 9.76
N ASP A 62 -1.78 -12.79 10.92
CA ASP A 62 -1.32 -13.17 12.26
C ASP A 62 0.20 -12.95 12.48
N MET A 63 0.69 -11.79 12.06
CA MET A 63 2.10 -11.42 12.28
C MET A 63 2.28 -10.36 13.38
N GLY A 64 1.18 -9.92 14.02
CA GLY A 64 1.22 -9.11 15.25
C GLY A 64 1.99 -7.78 15.12
N VAL A 65 1.98 -7.14 13.96
CA VAL A 65 2.93 -6.07 13.64
C VAL A 65 2.32 -4.68 13.81
N GLN A 66 2.84 -3.95 14.79
CA GLN A 66 2.74 -2.50 14.84
C GLN A 66 3.81 -1.89 13.92
N ILE A 67 3.55 -1.90 12.61
CA ILE A 67 4.44 -1.27 11.64
C ILE A 67 4.34 0.25 11.84
N GLN A 68 5.39 0.89 12.33
CA GLN A 68 5.40 2.35 12.51
C GLN A 68 6.40 3.06 11.60
N THR A 69 7.32 2.32 10.98
CA THR A 69 8.33 2.90 10.07
C THR A 69 8.72 1.90 8.98
N LEU A 70 9.30 2.42 7.89
CA LEU A 70 9.86 1.59 6.83
C LEU A 70 10.98 0.68 7.36
N LYS A 71 11.82 1.19 8.27
CA LYS A 71 12.85 0.40 8.96
C LYS A 71 12.22 -0.75 9.74
N GLY A 72 11.07 -0.52 10.38
CA GLY A 72 10.29 -1.55 11.07
C GLY A 72 9.82 -2.67 10.13
N VAL A 73 9.28 -2.31 8.95
CA VAL A 73 8.89 -3.27 7.90
C VAL A 73 10.06 -4.17 7.50
N VAL A 74 11.21 -3.56 7.18
CA VAL A 74 12.40 -4.29 6.71
C VAL A 74 12.93 -5.20 7.82
N ARG A 75 13.00 -4.70 9.06
CA ARG A 75 13.45 -5.48 10.22
C ARG A 75 12.57 -6.71 10.43
N LEU A 76 11.25 -6.55 10.35
CA LEU A 76 10.35 -7.68 10.49
C LEU A 76 10.49 -8.67 9.33
N ALA A 77 10.54 -8.19 8.09
CA ALA A 77 10.72 -9.06 6.94
C ALA A 77 11.96 -9.96 7.09
N ARG A 78 13.04 -9.44 7.70
CA ARG A 78 14.26 -10.21 8.01
C ARG A 78 14.08 -11.25 9.12
N LYS A 79 13.19 -11.01 10.09
CA LYS A 79 12.87 -11.96 11.17
C LYS A 79 12.04 -13.16 10.68
N ILE A 80 11.29 -13.02 9.58
CA ILE A 80 10.48 -14.10 9.04
C ILE A 80 11.39 -15.14 8.37
N THR A 81 11.49 -16.31 8.99
CA THR A 81 12.34 -17.43 8.56
C THR A 81 11.80 -18.11 7.31
N SER A 82 10.50 -18.43 7.27
CA SER A 82 9.86 -19.02 6.08
C SER A 82 9.94 -18.05 4.90
N ARG A 83 10.57 -18.52 3.80
CA ARG A 83 10.64 -17.79 2.54
C ARG A 83 9.25 -17.49 1.98
N PHE A 84 8.29 -18.40 2.19
CA PHE A 84 6.93 -18.24 1.74
C PHE A 84 6.22 -17.16 2.56
N LYS A 85 6.19 -17.29 3.90
CA LYS A 85 5.58 -16.28 4.79
C LYS A 85 6.18 -14.89 4.57
N ARG A 86 7.49 -14.80 4.35
CA ARG A 86 8.17 -13.53 4.04
C ARG A 86 7.68 -12.91 2.72
N ARG A 87 7.45 -13.72 1.69
CA ARG A 87 6.86 -13.25 0.42
C ARG A 87 5.43 -12.78 0.62
N ILE A 88 4.60 -13.54 1.33
CA ILE A 88 3.21 -13.15 1.62
C ILE A 88 3.19 -11.83 2.40
N PHE A 89 4.04 -11.69 3.42
CA PHE A 89 4.21 -10.44 4.14
C PHE A 89 4.55 -9.27 3.21
N SER A 90 5.55 -9.43 2.31
CA SER A 90 5.90 -8.39 1.34
C SER A 90 4.75 -8.05 0.40
N VAL A 91 4.01 -9.04 -0.09
CA VAL A 91 2.83 -8.84 -0.95
C VAL A 91 1.75 -8.06 -0.20
N CYS A 92 1.46 -8.41 1.06
CA CYS A 92 0.48 -7.70 1.87
C CYS A 92 0.87 -6.24 2.10
N VAL A 93 2.15 -5.98 2.43
CA VAL A 93 2.67 -4.61 2.59
C VAL A 93 2.50 -3.80 1.30
N LEU A 94 2.90 -4.36 0.15
CA LEU A 94 2.76 -3.70 -1.14
C LEU A 94 1.29 -3.46 -1.50
N ALA A 95 0.43 -4.45 -1.24
CA ALA A 95 -1.00 -4.33 -1.48
C ALA A 95 -1.61 -3.21 -0.65
N VAL A 96 -1.25 -3.08 0.64
CA VAL A 96 -1.75 -1.98 1.49
C VAL A 96 -1.26 -0.62 1.00
N ILE A 97 0.03 -0.50 0.66
CA ILE A 97 0.60 0.72 0.08
C ILE A 97 -0.18 1.13 -1.18
N TYR A 98 -0.44 0.16 -2.06
CA TYR A 98 -1.19 0.39 -3.30
C TYR A 98 -2.63 0.84 -3.02
N GLN A 99 -3.32 0.19 -2.09
CA GLN A 99 -4.70 0.57 -1.75
C GLN A 99 -4.78 1.97 -1.11
N ILE A 100 -3.83 2.34 -0.25
CA ILE A 100 -3.73 3.69 0.32
C ILE A 100 -3.54 4.73 -0.80
N TRP A 101 -2.63 4.46 -1.73
CA TRP A 101 -2.42 5.32 -2.90
C TRP A 101 -3.69 5.45 -3.74
N LYS A 102 -4.39 4.34 -3.98
CA LYS A 102 -5.63 4.30 -4.75
C LYS A 102 -6.76 5.07 -4.06
N ALA A 103 -6.95 4.88 -2.76
CA ALA A 103 -7.92 5.62 -1.95
C ALA A 103 -7.65 7.12 -1.97
N ARG A 104 -6.39 7.52 -1.82
CA ARG A 104 -5.99 8.94 -1.86
C ARG A 104 -6.30 9.57 -3.21
N ASN A 105 -6.01 8.86 -4.30
CA ASN A 105 -6.38 9.32 -5.65
C ASN A 105 -7.89 9.38 -5.84
N ASN A 106 -8.65 8.44 -5.27
CA ASN A 106 -10.10 8.47 -5.34
C ASN A 106 -10.67 9.72 -4.65
N VAL A 107 -10.12 10.11 -3.49
CA VAL A 107 -10.49 11.38 -2.85
C VAL A 107 -10.12 12.57 -3.72
N LEU A 108 -8.93 12.57 -4.32
CA LEU A 108 -8.47 13.69 -5.15
C LEU A 108 -9.35 13.92 -6.39
N TRP A 109 -9.80 12.86 -7.05
CA TRP A 109 -10.52 12.95 -8.33
C TRP A 109 -12.04 12.84 -8.21
N HIS A 110 -12.53 12.15 -7.18
CA HIS A 110 -13.94 11.82 -7.01
C HIS A 110 -14.51 12.30 -5.67
N GLN A 111 -13.70 12.97 -4.83
CA GLN A 111 -14.10 13.48 -3.52
C GLN A 111 -14.74 12.43 -2.61
N HIS A 112 -14.37 11.16 -2.81
CA HIS A 112 -14.97 10.03 -2.11
C HIS A 112 -13.87 9.23 -1.40
N LEU A 113 -14.03 9.04 -0.09
CA LEU A 113 -13.14 8.19 0.71
C LEU A 113 -13.78 6.83 0.92
N TRP A 114 -13.10 5.78 0.50
CA TRP A 114 -13.61 4.42 0.68
C TRP A 114 -13.54 3.98 2.14
N CYS A 115 -14.55 3.21 2.56
CA CYS A 115 -14.54 2.56 3.87
C CYS A 115 -13.34 1.62 3.99
N ILE A 116 -12.71 1.62 5.17
CA ILE A 116 -11.54 0.79 5.49
C ILE A 116 -11.90 -0.69 5.35
N ASP A 117 -13.11 -1.11 5.75
CA ASP A 117 -13.57 -2.50 5.62
C ASP A 117 -13.54 -2.96 4.17
N ASN A 118 -14.06 -2.14 3.25
CA ASN A 118 -14.12 -2.48 1.83
C ASN A 118 -12.71 -2.60 1.22
N ILE A 119 -11.78 -1.71 1.62
CA ILE A 119 -10.40 -1.78 1.16
C ILE A 119 -9.69 -3.03 1.69
N VAL A 120 -9.84 -3.31 2.98
CA VAL A 120 -9.20 -4.45 3.63
C VAL A 120 -9.71 -5.75 3.01
N LYS A 121 -11.03 -5.91 2.85
CA LYS A 121 -11.64 -7.05 2.17
C LYS A 121 -11.12 -7.23 0.76
N LYS A 122 -11.09 -6.15 -0.02
CA LYS A 122 -10.57 -6.18 -1.39
C LYS A 122 -9.10 -6.59 -1.43
N ASN A 123 -8.29 -6.08 -0.50
CA ASN A 123 -6.89 -6.43 -0.36
C ASN A 123 -6.72 -7.93 -0.05
N GLN A 124 -7.42 -8.44 0.96
CA GLN A 124 -7.38 -9.85 1.35
C GLN A 124 -7.76 -10.77 0.17
N PHE A 125 -8.84 -10.42 -0.54
CA PHE A 125 -9.27 -11.12 -1.76
C PHE A 125 -8.20 -11.08 -2.85
N ASP A 126 -7.70 -9.89 -3.20
CA ASP A 126 -6.70 -9.70 -4.26
C ASP A 126 -5.41 -10.47 -3.95
N VAL A 127 -4.96 -10.48 -2.68
CA VAL A 127 -3.79 -11.24 -2.24
C VAL A 127 -4.04 -12.75 -2.34
N LYS A 128 -5.16 -13.26 -1.80
CA LYS A 128 -5.48 -14.70 -1.89
C LYS A 128 -5.57 -15.17 -3.33
N HIS A 129 -6.33 -14.44 -4.15
CA HIS A 129 -6.54 -14.78 -5.55
C HIS A 129 -5.22 -14.80 -6.32
N ARG A 130 -4.36 -13.78 -6.16
CA ARG A 130 -3.08 -13.70 -6.88
C ARG A 130 -2.08 -14.77 -6.43
N VAL A 131 -1.99 -15.05 -5.13
CA VAL A 131 -1.09 -16.08 -4.61
C VAL A 131 -1.49 -17.46 -5.10
N ASN A 132 -2.79 -17.75 -5.11
CA ASN A 132 -3.32 -19.01 -5.65
C ASN A 132 -3.08 -19.12 -7.16
N ALA A 133 -3.32 -18.05 -7.92
CA ALA A 133 -3.14 -18.04 -9.38
C ALA A 133 -1.66 -18.19 -9.81
N ILE A 134 -0.72 -17.59 -9.06
CA ILE A 134 0.71 -17.67 -9.38
C ILE A 134 1.29 -19.06 -9.04
N GLY A 135 0.61 -19.85 -8.19
CA GLY A 135 1.01 -21.22 -7.86
C GLY A 135 2.46 -21.29 -7.39
N LEU A 136 2.74 -20.81 -6.16
CA LEU A 136 4.10 -20.78 -5.62
C LEU A 136 4.68 -22.22 -5.60
N ARG A 137 5.60 -22.53 -6.53
CA ARG A 137 6.04 -23.91 -6.87
C ARG A 137 6.75 -24.71 -5.77
N LYS A 138 6.98 -24.13 -4.58
CA LYS A 138 7.62 -24.79 -3.41
C LYS A 138 7.04 -24.22 -2.11
N ILE A 139 5.88 -24.71 -1.68
CA ILE A 139 5.26 -24.42 -0.38
C ILE A 139 5.34 -25.70 0.45
N THR A 140 5.79 -25.60 1.70
CA THR A 140 5.71 -26.72 2.66
C THR A 140 4.24 -26.97 3.04
N GLY A 141 3.90 -28.16 3.55
CA GLY A 141 2.53 -28.44 4.03
C GLY A 141 2.07 -27.40 5.06
N VAL A 142 2.91 -27.13 6.06
CA VAL A 142 2.67 -26.13 7.12
C VAL A 142 2.39 -24.73 6.58
N ASP A 143 3.14 -24.28 5.56
CA ASP A 143 2.93 -22.94 4.98
C ASP A 143 1.66 -22.89 4.12
N ARG A 144 1.27 -24.01 3.50
CA ARG A 144 0.00 -24.13 2.74
C ARG A 144 -1.19 -24.07 3.69
N ASP A 145 -1.15 -24.84 4.78
CA ASP A 145 -2.25 -24.90 5.75
C ASP A 145 -2.41 -23.55 6.46
N TRP A 146 -1.29 -22.93 6.86
CA TRP A 146 -1.29 -21.56 7.39
C TRP A 146 -1.94 -20.57 6.42
N PHE A 147 -1.60 -20.59 5.14
CA PHE A 147 -2.18 -19.69 4.15
C PHE A 147 -3.65 -19.99 3.86
N GLY A 148 -4.03 -21.26 3.84
CA GLY A 148 -5.40 -21.72 3.68
C GLY A 148 -6.31 -21.14 4.76
N GLY A 149 -5.86 -21.19 6.02
CA GLY A 149 -6.59 -20.68 7.19
C GLY A 149 -6.77 -19.16 7.26
N LEU A 150 -6.15 -18.37 6.37
CA LEU A 150 -6.32 -16.90 6.34
C LEU A 150 -7.66 -16.51 5.71
N GLU A 151 -8.76 -16.57 6.44
CA GLU A 151 -10.09 -16.22 5.92
C GLU A 151 -10.23 -14.72 5.64
N VAL A 152 -10.95 -14.37 4.57
CA VAL A 152 -11.26 -12.96 4.26
C VAL A 152 -12.28 -12.48 5.28
N GLN A 153 -11.95 -11.42 6.02
CA GLN A 153 -12.77 -10.94 7.13
C GLN A 153 -14.06 -10.30 6.59
N MET A 154 -15.22 -10.80 7.02
CA MET A 154 -16.55 -10.27 6.66
C MET A 154 -16.89 -8.98 7.39
#